data_AF-A0A9X3IVR2-F1
#
_entry.id   AF-A0A9X3IVR2-F1
#
_cell.length_a   1.000
_cell.length_b   1.000
_cell.length_c   1.000
_cell.angle_alpha   90.00
_cell.angle_beta   90.00
_cell.angle_gamma   90.00
#
_symmetry.space_group_name_H-M   'P 1'
#
loop_
_entity.id
_entity.type
_entity.pdbx_description
1 polymer ?
#
loop_
_entity_poly.entity_id
_entity_poly.type
_entity_poly.pdbx_seq_one_letter_code
_entity_poly.pdbx_strand_id
1 'polypeptide(L)'
;MHARDGREFILDDAAAFVRASNAAISKTGPQPVDKDHEMQSWWKPGGPALGWAEKYELRPDGVYAKTEWLPDGEQLVTSRKYRYTSSVVRCELVNIERDKYGFMESYELQMKELAGFTITNIPALEVSAMFSSQTKRTPMDITALLALVGLPPNATKEEFFAAAQAKLTAEGSSSVELAEAKTKLAEAEAKLAKAEATITKLTSDAAAAEQEALLSKALEDGKIFPSQVEYYRSQIQKPGGLADFKKFAETAPVLVSGKTKGKKVETTSNAAHGLTERQLQICRDMGIKPEDYAANIKPQES
;
A
#
# COMPACT_ATOMS: atom_id res chain seq x y z
N MET A 1 -33.17 -23.57 8.66
CA MET A 1 -32.04 -23.26 9.57
C MET A 1 -31.86 -21.75 9.60
N HIS A 2 -31.64 -21.14 10.77
CA HIS A 2 -31.44 -19.69 10.89
C HIS A 2 -29.99 -19.39 11.25
N ALA A 3 -29.39 -18.43 10.55
CA ALA A 3 -28.12 -17.83 10.95
C ALA A 3 -28.34 -16.82 12.09
N ARG A 4 -27.26 -16.45 12.78
CA ARG A 4 -27.31 -15.45 13.86
C ARG A 4 -27.89 -14.11 13.41
N ASP A 5 -27.62 -13.72 12.17
CA ASP A 5 -28.12 -12.49 11.56
C ASP A 5 -29.55 -12.56 11.00
N GLY A 6 -30.27 -13.65 11.29
CA GLY A 6 -31.66 -13.84 10.88
C GLY A 6 -31.84 -14.35 9.45
N ARG A 7 -30.77 -14.57 8.68
CA ARG A 7 -30.89 -15.23 7.37
C ARG A 7 -31.40 -16.65 7.52
N GLU A 8 -32.32 -17.03 6.62
CA GLU A 8 -32.92 -18.34 6.59
C GLU A 8 -32.31 -19.17 5.47
N PHE A 9 -31.95 -20.41 5.81
CA PHE A 9 -31.36 -21.38 4.91
C PHE A 9 -32.16 -22.67 4.93
N ILE A 10 -32.39 -23.24 3.76
CA ILE A 10 -33.03 -24.54 3.57
C ILE A 10 -31.93 -25.60 3.50
N LEU A 11 -32.09 -26.62 4.33
CA LEU A 11 -31.23 -27.81 4.36
C LEU A 11 -32.14 -29.03 4.57
N ASP A 12 -32.58 -29.64 3.48
CA ASP A 12 -33.54 -30.75 3.52
C ASP A 12 -32.88 -32.08 3.87
N ASP A 13 -31.68 -32.33 3.35
CA ASP A 13 -30.89 -33.54 3.61
C ASP A 13 -29.44 -33.17 3.94
N ALA A 14 -29.14 -33.18 5.24
CA ALA A 14 -27.79 -32.92 5.75
C ALA A 14 -26.75 -33.95 5.27
N ALA A 15 -27.17 -35.21 5.04
CA ALA A 15 -26.26 -36.24 4.55
C ALA A 15 -25.95 -36.03 3.07
N ALA A 16 -26.93 -35.64 2.25
CA ALA A 16 -26.69 -35.24 0.86
C ALA A 16 -25.77 -34.02 0.78
N PHE A 17 -26.00 -33.01 1.64
CA PHE A 17 -25.15 -31.82 1.73
C PHE A 17 -23.69 -32.16 2.05
N VAL A 18 -23.44 -33.04 3.03
CA VAL A 18 -22.08 -33.49 3.36
C VAL A 18 -21.47 -34.33 2.23
N ARG A 19 -22.25 -35.19 1.57
CA ARG A 19 -21.78 -35.94 0.39
C ARG A 19 -21.37 -35.01 -0.74
N ALA A 20 -22.18 -33.99 -1.05
CA ALA A 20 -21.87 -32.99 -2.07
C ALA A 20 -20.60 -32.20 -1.72
N SER A 21 -20.48 -31.75 -0.47
CA SER A 21 -19.29 -31.04 0.02
C SER A 21 -18.01 -31.86 -0.09
N ASN A 22 -18.07 -33.17 0.21
CA ASN A 22 -16.92 -34.07 0.04
C ASN A 22 -16.63 -34.39 -1.43
N ALA A 23 -17.66 -34.45 -2.28
CA ALA A 23 -17.48 -34.59 -3.72
C ALA A 23 -16.77 -33.36 -4.32
N ALA A 24 -17.10 -32.15 -3.83
CA ALA A 24 -16.40 -30.93 -4.19
C ALA A 24 -14.91 -31.00 -3.80
N ILE A 25 -14.60 -31.37 -2.55
CA ILE A 25 -13.21 -31.60 -2.12
C ILE A 25 -12.48 -32.62 -3.03
N SER A 26 -13.14 -33.73 -3.35
CA SER A 26 -12.53 -34.76 -4.23
C SER A 26 -12.20 -34.23 -5.63
N LYS A 27 -12.93 -33.21 -6.09
CA LYS A 27 -12.75 -32.60 -7.41
C LYS A 27 -11.73 -31.46 -7.40
N THR A 28 -11.73 -30.63 -6.37
CA THR A 28 -10.96 -29.37 -6.34
C THR A 28 -9.78 -29.38 -5.36
N GLY A 29 -9.65 -30.43 -4.55
CA GLY A 29 -8.76 -30.48 -3.40
C GLY A 29 -9.40 -29.93 -2.12
N PRO A 30 -8.67 -30.00 -0.99
CA PRO A 30 -9.11 -29.48 0.30
C PRO A 30 -9.56 -28.01 0.21
N GLN A 31 -10.63 -27.66 0.92
CA GLN A 31 -11.14 -26.28 0.91
C GLN A 31 -10.33 -25.40 1.87
N PRO A 32 -10.02 -24.15 1.50
CA PRO A 32 -9.21 -23.30 2.35
C PRO A 32 -9.95 -22.89 3.62
N VAL A 33 -9.17 -22.72 4.69
CA VAL A 33 -9.57 -22.01 5.90
C VAL A 33 -8.84 -20.68 5.92
N ASP A 34 -9.56 -19.58 6.01
CA ASP A 34 -8.99 -18.24 6.05
C ASP A 34 -9.36 -17.50 7.34
N LYS A 35 -9.00 -16.22 7.40
CA LYS A 35 -9.29 -15.32 8.52
C LYS A 35 -10.35 -14.30 8.08
N ASP A 36 -11.42 -14.14 8.84
CA ASP A 36 -12.47 -13.13 8.64
C ASP A 36 -12.98 -12.99 7.19
N HIS A 37 -13.14 -14.11 6.47
CA HIS A 37 -13.54 -14.15 5.05
C HIS A 37 -12.67 -13.30 4.11
N GLU A 38 -11.39 -13.07 4.45
CA GLU A 38 -10.44 -12.32 3.61
C GLU A 38 -10.38 -12.87 2.17
N MET A 39 -10.45 -14.20 1.98
CA MET A 39 -10.41 -14.82 0.65
C MET A 39 -11.64 -14.54 -0.20
N GLN A 40 -12.79 -14.29 0.43
CA GLN A 40 -14.07 -13.99 -0.24
C GLN A 40 -14.35 -12.48 -0.31
N SER A 41 -13.38 -11.65 0.11
CA SER A 41 -13.52 -10.20 0.09
C SER A 41 -13.68 -9.64 -1.31
N TRP A 42 -14.61 -8.69 -1.47
CA TRP A 42 -14.80 -7.97 -2.73
C TRP A 42 -13.69 -6.97 -3.03
N TRP A 43 -13.03 -6.40 -2.01
CA TRP A 43 -12.00 -5.37 -2.21
C TRP A 43 -10.63 -5.96 -2.54
N LYS A 44 -10.32 -7.11 -1.95
CA LYS A 44 -9.05 -7.81 -2.14
C LYS A 44 -9.25 -9.32 -1.94
N PRO A 45 -9.82 -10.01 -2.95
CA PRO A 45 -10.02 -11.45 -2.86
C PRO A 45 -8.68 -12.20 -2.80
N GLY A 46 -8.71 -13.38 -2.21
CA GLY A 46 -7.52 -14.20 -1.93
C GLY A 46 -6.85 -13.86 -0.59
N GLY A 47 -5.70 -14.47 -0.33
CA GLY A 47 -5.01 -14.37 0.95
C GLY A 47 -4.34 -15.69 1.33
N PRO A 48 -3.58 -15.71 2.44
CA PRO A 48 -2.99 -16.94 2.93
C PRO A 48 -4.07 -17.87 3.49
N ALA A 49 -3.94 -19.17 3.23
CA ALA A 49 -4.66 -20.18 3.99
C ALA A 49 -4.07 -20.25 5.41
N LEU A 50 -4.93 -20.48 6.40
CA LEU A 50 -4.59 -20.80 7.78
C LEU A 50 -4.76 -22.30 8.07
N GLY A 51 -5.41 -23.01 7.16
CA GLY A 51 -5.59 -24.45 7.20
C GLY A 51 -6.37 -24.92 5.98
N TRP A 52 -6.60 -26.22 5.94
CA TRP A 52 -7.26 -26.90 4.84
C TRP A 52 -8.29 -27.87 5.38
N ALA A 53 -9.56 -27.67 5.02
CA ALA A 53 -10.64 -28.61 5.30
C ALA A 53 -10.55 -29.78 4.31
N GLU A 54 -10.05 -30.92 4.80
CA GLU A 54 -9.80 -32.12 4.01
C GLU A 54 -11.04 -32.97 3.80
N LYS A 55 -11.99 -32.91 4.74
CA LYS A 55 -13.20 -33.74 4.72
C LYS A 55 -14.26 -33.17 5.66
N TYR A 56 -15.52 -33.35 5.29
CA TYR A 56 -16.66 -33.07 6.15
C TYR A 56 -17.33 -34.35 6.64
N GLU A 57 -17.75 -34.35 7.89
CA GLU A 57 -18.41 -35.48 8.56
C GLU A 57 -19.70 -35.00 9.21
N LEU A 58 -20.80 -35.67 8.89
CA LEU A 58 -22.05 -35.46 9.61
C LEU A 58 -21.98 -36.21 10.95
N ARG A 59 -22.24 -35.49 12.03
CA ARG A 59 -22.35 -36.01 13.40
C ARG A 59 -23.74 -35.67 13.96
N PRO A 60 -24.16 -36.30 15.08
CA PRO A 60 -25.50 -36.07 15.64
C PRO A 60 -25.83 -34.60 15.93
N ASP A 61 -24.82 -33.79 16.23
CA ASP A 61 -24.93 -32.39 16.64
C ASP A 61 -24.51 -31.39 15.57
N GLY A 62 -24.07 -31.85 14.38
CA GLY A 62 -23.75 -30.96 13.27
C GLY A 62 -22.76 -31.52 12.26
N VAL A 63 -22.29 -30.64 11.38
CA VAL A 63 -21.26 -30.95 10.38
C VAL A 63 -19.90 -30.53 10.91
N TYR A 64 -18.96 -31.48 10.91
CA TYR A 64 -17.60 -31.27 11.37
C TYR A 64 -16.64 -31.30 10.18
N ALA A 65 -15.62 -30.45 10.21
CA ALA A 65 -14.52 -30.49 9.25
C ALA A 65 -13.31 -31.19 9.88
N LYS A 66 -12.74 -32.15 9.17
CA LYS A 66 -11.36 -32.59 9.41
C LYS A 66 -10.45 -31.54 8.77
N THR A 67 -9.67 -30.86 9.59
CA THR A 67 -8.86 -29.73 9.15
C THR A 67 -7.39 -30.00 9.41
N GLU A 68 -6.57 -29.87 8.38
CA GLU A 68 -5.13 -29.73 8.50
C GLU A 68 -4.81 -28.26 8.77
N TRP A 69 -4.34 -27.94 9.97
CA TRP A 69 -3.99 -26.56 10.34
C TRP A 69 -2.55 -26.24 9.94
N LEU A 70 -2.35 -25.04 9.41
CA LEU A 70 -1.02 -24.46 9.26
C LEU A 70 -0.60 -23.80 10.58
N PRO A 71 0.72 -23.61 10.85
CA PRO A 71 1.20 -23.08 12.13
C PRO A 71 0.53 -21.77 12.56
N ASP A 72 0.31 -20.85 11.62
CA ASP A 72 -0.34 -19.57 11.90
C ASP A 72 -1.81 -19.76 12.31
N GLY A 73 -2.55 -20.65 11.63
CA GLY A 73 -3.94 -20.95 11.96
C GLY A 73 -4.07 -21.67 13.29
N GLU A 74 -3.22 -22.68 13.53
CA GLU A 74 -3.16 -23.39 14.81
C GLU A 74 -2.88 -22.42 15.96
N GLN A 75 -1.92 -21.51 15.80
CA GLN A 75 -1.62 -20.50 16.81
C GLN A 75 -2.83 -19.62 17.10
N LEU A 76 -3.55 -19.15 16.09
CA LEU A 76 -4.70 -18.26 16.26
C LEU A 76 -5.85 -18.93 17.03
N VAL A 77 -6.10 -20.21 16.76
CA VAL A 77 -7.16 -20.99 17.44
C VAL A 77 -6.73 -21.38 18.85
N THR A 78 -5.53 -21.94 19.03
CA THR A 78 -5.04 -22.43 20.33
C THR A 78 -4.80 -21.30 21.33
N SER A 79 -4.30 -20.15 20.87
CA SER A 79 -4.18 -18.93 21.69
C SER A 79 -5.51 -18.24 21.98
N ARG A 80 -6.62 -18.73 21.41
CA ARG A 80 -7.97 -18.17 21.54
C ARG A 80 -8.11 -16.74 21.04
N LYS A 81 -7.20 -16.29 20.17
CA LYS A 81 -7.35 -15.01 19.45
C LYS A 81 -8.54 -15.04 18.51
N TYR A 82 -8.88 -16.21 18.00
CA TYR A 82 -10.08 -16.47 17.22
C TYR A 82 -10.90 -17.57 17.89
N ARG A 83 -12.15 -17.24 18.26
CA ARG A 83 -13.00 -18.15 19.05
C ARG A 83 -14.03 -18.91 18.23
N TYR A 84 -14.47 -18.36 17.10
CA TYR A 84 -15.58 -18.91 16.33
C TYR A 84 -15.16 -19.23 14.90
N THR A 85 -16.01 -19.97 14.22
CA THR A 85 -15.91 -20.21 12.78
C THR A 85 -17.14 -19.65 12.07
N SER A 86 -17.00 -19.30 10.80
CA SER A 86 -18.13 -18.99 9.92
C SER A 86 -17.99 -19.79 8.64
N SER A 87 -18.99 -20.61 8.34
CA SER A 87 -19.01 -21.44 7.14
C SER A 87 -19.15 -20.61 5.87
N VAL A 88 -18.47 -21.01 4.81
CA VAL A 88 -18.71 -20.53 3.45
C VAL A 88 -19.59 -21.56 2.77
N VAL A 89 -20.84 -21.20 2.49
CA VAL A 89 -21.86 -22.11 1.96
C VAL A 89 -22.25 -21.66 0.57
N ARG A 90 -22.17 -22.57 -0.42
CA ARG A 90 -22.78 -22.33 -1.72
C ARG A 90 -24.26 -22.61 -1.64
N CYS A 91 -25.05 -21.61 -2.03
CA CYS A 91 -26.50 -21.70 -2.05
C CYS A 91 -27.03 -21.58 -3.47
N GLU A 92 -28.17 -22.22 -3.72
CA GLU A 92 -29.00 -21.99 -4.91
C GLU A 92 -30.23 -21.19 -4.49
N LEU A 93 -30.68 -20.29 -5.38
CA LEU A 93 -31.95 -19.59 -5.20
C LEU A 93 -33.08 -20.54 -5.60
N VAL A 94 -34.00 -20.81 -4.67
CA VAL A 94 -35.18 -21.65 -4.90
C VAL A 94 -36.44 -20.88 -4.55
N ASN A 95 -37.60 -21.41 -4.93
CA ASN A 95 -38.92 -20.81 -4.66
C ASN A 95 -38.96 -19.32 -5.03
N ILE A 96 -38.44 -19.02 -6.22
CA ILE A 96 -38.29 -17.67 -6.73
C ILE A 96 -39.67 -17.14 -7.13
N GLU A 97 -40.16 -16.14 -6.43
CA GLU A 97 -41.34 -15.39 -6.83
C GLU A 97 -40.93 -14.15 -7.63
N ARG A 98 -41.68 -13.86 -8.69
CA ARG A 98 -41.44 -12.72 -9.56
C ARG A 98 -42.70 -11.87 -9.68
N ASP A 99 -42.50 -10.57 -9.74
CA ASP A 99 -43.58 -9.63 -10.00
C ASP A 99 -44.14 -9.79 -11.43
N LYS A 100 -45.23 -9.08 -11.71
CA LYS A 100 -45.86 -9.04 -13.04
C LYS A 100 -44.95 -8.49 -14.15
N TYR A 101 -43.81 -7.92 -13.82
CA TYR A 101 -42.80 -7.39 -14.75
C TYR A 101 -41.58 -8.30 -14.89
N GLY A 102 -41.56 -9.46 -14.21
CA GLY A 102 -40.49 -10.44 -14.24
C GLY A 102 -39.33 -10.17 -13.27
N PHE A 103 -39.40 -9.13 -12.42
CA PHE A 103 -38.40 -8.88 -11.38
C PHE A 103 -38.58 -9.83 -10.20
N MET A 104 -37.46 -10.27 -9.62
CA MET A 104 -37.46 -11.16 -8.46
C MET A 104 -37.93 -10.40 -7.21
N GLU A 105 -39.03 -10.84 -6.61
CA GLU A 105 -39.61 -10.26 -5.39
C GLU A 105 -39.13 -10.99 -4.14
N SER A 106 -39.18 -12.33 -4.17
CA SER A 106 -38.77 -13.19 -3.06
C SER A 106 -38.02 -14.43 -3.59
N TYR A 107 -37.21 -15.02 -2.72
CA TYR A 107 -36.51 -16.27 -2.96
C TYR A 107 -36.08 -16.86 -1.64
N GLU A 108 -35.79 -18.16 -1.66
CA GLU A 108 -35.20 -18.88 -0.53
C GLU A 108 -33.80 -19.39 -0.88
N LEU A 109 -32.94 -19.51 0.13
CA LEU A 109 -31.56 -19.95 -0.04
C LEU A 109 -31.44 -21.44 0.32
N GLN A 110 -31.32 -22.31 -0.69
CA GLN A 110 -31.08 -23.74 -0.47
C GLN A 110 -29.57 -24.02 -0.43
N MET A 111 -29.10 -24.56 0.69
CA MET A 111 -27.69 -24.93 0.88
C MET A 111 -27.35 -26.14 0.01
N LYS A 112 -26.29 -26.05 -0.79
CA LYS A 112 -25.84 -27.15 -1.68
C LYS A 112 -24.58 -27.83 -1.18
N GLU A 113 -23.58 -27.05 -0.80
CA GLU A 113 -22.30 -27.56 -0.32
C GLU A 113 -21.54 -26.54 0.53
N LEU A 114 -20.61 -27.04 1.34
CA LEU A 114 -19.57 -26.25 1.99
C LEU A 114 -18.42 -26.00 1.02
N ALA A 115 -18.02 -24.74 0.91
CA ALA A 115 -16.84 -24.30 0.14
C ALA A 115 -15.71 -23.83 1.06
N GLY A 116 -15.65 -24.38 2.28
CA GLY A 116 -14.69 -23.99 3.31
C GLY A 116 -15.35 -23.29 4.49
N PHE A 117 -14.51 -22.74 5.36
CA PHE A 117 -14.93 -21.92 6.50
C PHE A 117 -13.83 -20.96 6.89
N THR A 118 -14.18 -19.90 7.61
CA THR A 118 -13.21 -18.95 8.13
C THR A 118 -13.13 -19.05 9.65
N ILE A 119 -11.97 -18.73 10.23
CA ILE A 119 -11.90 -18.39 11.65
C ILE A 119 -12.26 -16.91 11.83
N THR A 120 -13.12 -16.62 12.80
CA THR A 120 -13.58 -15.25 13.06
C THR A 120 -13.98 -15.05 14.53
N ASN A 121 -14.00 -13.80 14.99
CA ASN A 121 -14.60 -13.44 16.27
C ASN A 121 -16.06 -12.98 16.15
N ILE A 122 -16.56 -12.78 14.93
CA ILE A 122 -17.92 -12.27 14.67
C ILE A 122 -18.59 -13.14 13.60
N PRO A 123 -18.98 -14.39 13.93
CA PRO A 123 -19.61 -15.28 12.97
C PRO A 123 -21.02 -14.80 12.61
N ALA A 124 -21.41 -14.96 11.34
CA ALA A 124 -22.72 -14.57 10.80
C ALA A 124 -23.14 -13.16 11.28
N LEU A 125 -22.34 -12.16 10.89
CA LEU A 125 -22.49 -10.77 11.33
C LEU A 125 -23.92 -10.25 11.17
N GLU A 126 -24.53 -9.82 12.27
CA GLU A 126 -25.63 -8.85 12.27
C GLU A 126 -25.09 -7.49 11.77
N VAL A 127 -24.89 -7.33 10.47
CA VAL A 127 -24.54 -6.02 9.90
C VAL A 127 -25.81 -5.18 9.75
N SER A 128 -25.86 -4.03 10.43
CA SER A 128 -26.94 -3.06 10.23
C SER A 128 -26.91 -2.35 8.86
N ALA A 129 -26.03 -2.70 7.90
CA ALA A 129 -25.96 -1.93 6.64
C ALA A 129 -25.31 -2.56 5.37
N MET A 130 -24.86 -3.83 5.30
CA MET A 130 -24.16 -4.30 4.06
C MET A 130 -24.58 -5.67 3.49
N PHE A 131 -25.24 -6.55 4.26
CA PHE A 131 -25.73 -7.85 3.77
C PHE A 131 -27.22 -8.10 4.03
N SER A 132 -27.93 -7.12 4.62
CA SER A 132 -29.39 -7.20 4.87
C SER A 132 -30.24 -7.21 3.60
N SER A 133 -29.64 -6.98 2.42
CA SER A 133 -30.38 -6.92 1.15
C SER A 133 -30.71 -8.29 0.53
N GLN A 134 -30.31 -9.41 1.14
CA GLN A 134 -30.45 -10.74 0.50
C GLN A 134 -31.52 -11.67 1.09
N THR A 135 -32.29 -11.27 2.10
CA THR A 135 -33.32 -12.19 2.64
C THR A 135 -34.67 -11.57 2.92
N LYS A 136 -34.81 -10.23 2.99
CA LYS A 136 -36.12 -9.57 3.00
C LYS A 136 -36.04 -8.25 2.25
N ARG A 137 -36.35 -8.25 0.95
CA ARG A 137 -36.95 -7.05 0.36
C ARG A 137 -38.40 -7.07 0.79
N THR A 138 -38.78 -6.16 1.69
CA THR A 138 -40.19 -5.77 1.81
C THR A 138 -40.67 -5.42 0.40
N PRO A 139 -41.79 -5.97 -0.09
CA PRO A 139 -42.31 -5.59 -1.39
C PRO A 139 -42.44 -4.07 -1.40
N MET A 140 -41.69 -3.44 -2.31
CA MET A 140 -41.73 -2.00 -2.47
C MET A 140 -43.13 -1.68 -2.96
N ASP A 141 -43.90 -0.92 -2.17
CA ASP A 141 -45.26 -0.59 -2.55
C ASP A 141 -45.23 0.30 -3.81
N ILE A 142 -45.45 -0.33 -4.96
CA ILE A 142 -45.45 0.32 -6.27
C ILE A 142 -46.49 1.44 -6.28
N THR A 143 -47.59 1.30 -5.54
CA THR A 143 -48.61 2.36 -5.46
C THR A 143 -48.10 3.59 -4.72
N ALA A 144 -47.28 3.41 -3.68
CA ALA A 144 -46.62 4.51 -2.99
C ALA A 144 -45.58 5.21 -3.88
N LEU A 145 -44.86 4.48 -4.73
CA LEU A 145 -43.92 5.07 -5.70
C LEU A 145 -44.61 5.82 -6.82
N LEU A 146 -45.68 5.26 -7.38
CA LEU A 146 -46.50 5.91 -8.39
C LEU A 146 -47.09 7.21 -7.81
N ALA A 147 -47.59 7.17 -6.57
CA ALA A 147 -48.05 8.37 -5.86
C ALA A 147 -46.92 9.42 -5.65
N LEU A 148 -45.70 8.98 -5.33
CA LEU A 148 -44.55 9.87 -5.13
C LEU A 148 -44.18 10.65 -6.40
N VAL A 149 -44.30 10.04 -7.57
CA VAL A 149 -44.11 10.70 -8.87
C VAL A 149 -45.39 11.35 -9.43
N GLY A 150 -46.50 11.26 -8.70
CA GLY A 150 -47.78 11.89 -9.06
C GLY A 150 -48.58 11.13 -10.12
N LEU A 151 -48.35 9.83 -10.27
CA LEU A 151 -49.01 8.96 -11.25
C LEU A 151 -50.07 8.05 -10.62
N PRO A 152 -51.12 7.67 -11.39
CA PRO A 152 -52.15 6.77 -10.91
C PRO A 152 -51.65 5.30 -10.81
N PRO A 153 -52.34 4.43 -10.04
CA PRO A 153 -51.90 3.04 -9.79
C PRO A 153 -51.82 2.14 -11.04
N ASN A 154 -52.45 2.56 -12.14
CA ASN A 154 -52.46 1.86 -13.42
C ASN A 154 -51.47 2.45 -14.45
N ALA A 155 -50.63 3.40 -14.04
CA ALA A 155 -49.66 4.00 -14.95
C ALA A 155 -48.69 2.95 -15.50
N THR A 156 -48.36 3.13 -16.76
CA THR A 156 -47.42 2.27 -17.48
C THR A 156 -45.99 2.54 -17.05
N LYS A 157 -45.11 1.59 -17.37
CA LYS A 157 -43.69 1.67 -17.01
C LYS A 157 -43.03 2.89 -17.67
N GLU A 158 -43.41 3.16 -18.92
CA GLU A 158 -42.91 4.26 -19.73
C GLU A 158 -43.32 5.61 -19.13
N GLU A 159 -44.55 5.73 -18.64
CA GLU A 159 -45.04 6.93 -17.94
C GLU A 159 -44.32 7.14 -16.60
N PHE A 160 -44.06 6.07 -15.85
CA PHE A 160 -43.29 6.14 -14.60
C PHE A 160 -41.86 6.64 -14.82
N PHE A 161 -41.13 6.06 -15.79
CA PHE A 161 -39.77 6.50 -16.07
C PHE A 161 -39.74 7.94 -16.61
N ALA A 162 -40.69 8.34 -17.44
CA ALA A 162 -40.79 9.72 -17.91
C ALA A 162 -41.06 10.71 -16.76
N ALA A 163 -41.99 10.40 -15.85
CA ALA A 163 -42.31 11.25 -14.70
C ALA A 163 -41.17 11.31 -13.67
N ALA A 164 -40.51 10.18 -13.41
CA ALA A 164 -39.33 10.12 -12.54
C ALA A 164 -38.15 10.92 -13.12
N GLN A 165 -37.89 10.78 -14.42
CA GLN A 165 -36.86 11.55 -15.13
C GLN A 165 -37.17 13.05 -15.09
N ALA A 166 -38.44 13.44 -15.29
CA ALA A 166 -38.88 14.83 -15.25
C ALA A 166 -38.77 15.45 -13.84
N LYS A 167 -39.06 14.69 -12.78
CA LYS A 167 -38.84 15.13 -11.40
C LYS A 167 -37.35 15.24 -11.06
N LEU A 168 -36.51 14.31 -11.53
CA LEU A 168 -35.07 14.34 -11.34
C LEU A 168 -34.39 15.52 -12.05
N THR A 169 -34.94 15.96 -13.19
CA THR A 169 -34.47 17.17 -13.89
C THR A 169 -35.06 18.47 -13.32
N ALA A 170 -36.24 18.43 -12.70
CA ALA A 170 -36.87 19.59 -12.07
C ALA A 170 -36.34 19.87 -10.64
N GLU A 171 -36.05 18.83 -9.86
CA GLU A 171 -35.40 18.91 -8.55
C GLU A 171 -33.89 18.70 -8.76
N GLY A 172 -33.18 19.76 -9.17
CA GLY A 172 -31.78 19.70 -9.54
C GLY A 172 -30.88 18.98 -8.53
N SER A 173 -30.51 17.74 -8.84
CA SER A 173 -29.43 16.98 -8.21
C SER A 173 -29.03 15.79 -9.08
N SER A 174 -28.63 16.02 -10.33
CA SER A 174 -27.77 15.04 -11.04
C SER A 174 -27.06 15.68 -12.22
N SER A 175 -25.81 16.08 -12.02
CA SER A 175 -24.68 16.06 -12.97
C SER A 175 -23.62 17.11 -12.63
N VAL A 176 -24.02 18.28 -12.13
CA VAL A 176 -23.09 19.40 -11.88
C VAL A 176 -22.27 19.19 -10.60
N GLU A 177 -22.89 18.76 -9.49
CA GLU A 177 -22.18 18.57 -8.21
C GLU A 177 -21.20 17.39 -8.23
N LEU A 178 -21.53 16.31 -8.95
CA LEU A 178 -20.64 15.16 -9.12
C LEU A 178 -19.49 15.47 -10.08
N ALA A 179 -19.72 16.33 -11.08
CA ALA A 179 -18.66 16.86 -11.94
C ALA A 179 -17.73 17.81 -11.15
N GLU A 180 -18.28 18.72 -10.34
CA GLU A 180 -17.49 19.59 -9.47
C GLU A 180 -16.70 18.83 -8.40
N ALA A 181 -17.29 17.78 -7.81
CA ALA A 181 -16.60 16.92 -6.85
C ALA A 181 -15.44 16.16 -7.49
N LYS A 182 -15.60 15.67 -8.73
CA LYS A 182 -14.51 15.03 -9.49
C LYS A 182 -13.40 16.02 -9.83
N THR A 183 -13.73 17.24 -10.23
CA THR A 183 -12.74 18.28 -10.50
C THR A 183 -11.97 18.66 -9.23
N LYS A 184 -12.67 18.85 -8.10
CA LYS A 184 -12.04 19.13 -6.80
C LYS A 184 -11.16 17.99 -6.30
N LEU A 185 -11.55 16.73 -6.56
CA LEU A 185 -10.73 15.56 -6.22
C LEU A 185 -9.44 15.51 -7.05
N ALA A 186 -9.53 15.72 -8.37
CA ALA A 186 -8.36 15.77 -9.25
C ALA A 186 -7.40 16.91 -8.88
N GLU A 187 -7.93 18.07 -8.49
CA GLU A 187 -7.11 19.18 -7.98
C GLU A 187 -6.45 18.87 -6.64
N ALA A 188 -7.14 18.14 -5.75
CA ALA A 188 -6.59 17.71 -4.47
C ALA A 188 -5.46 16.66 -4.65
N GLU A 189 -5.64 15.70 -5.56
CA GLU A 189 -4.61 14.72 -5.93
C GLU A 189 -3.38 15.39 -6.54
N ALA A 190 -3.58 16.38 -7.43
CA ALA A 190 -2.47 17.15 -8.01
C ALA A 190 -1.71 17.97 -6.95
N LYS A 191 -2.42 18.55 -5.97
CA LYS A 191 -1.81 19.26 -4.83
C LYS A 191 -1.04 18.30 -3.92
N LEU A 192 -1.57 17.11 -3.66
CA LEU A 192 -0.92 16.08 -2.86
C LEU A 192 0.39 15.62 -3.52
N ALA A 193 0.37 15.30 -4.82
CA ALA A 193 1.56 14.92 -5.57
C ALA A 193 2.65 16.02 -5.54
N LYS A 194 2.25 17.30 -5.65
CA LYS A 194 3.17 18.43 -5.54
C LYS A 194 3.73 18.60 -4.13
N ALA A 195 2.91 18.37 -3.10
CA ALA A 195 3.35 18.41 -1.70
C ALA A 195 4.35 17.28 -1.40
N GLU A 196 4.09 16.05 -1.86
CA GLU A 196 5.01 14.91 -1.72
C GLU A 196 6.34 15.13 -2.45
N ALA A 197 6.30 15.69 -3.66
CA ALA A 197 7.52 16.07 -4.39
C ALA A 197 8.32 17.16 -3.65
N THR A 198 7.62 18.12 -3.03
CA THR A 198 8.25 19.19 -2.24
C THR A 198 8.84 18.64 -0.95
N ILE A 199 8.14 17.75 -0.24
CA ILE A 199 8.64 17.09 0.97
C ILE A 199 9.89 16.27 0.63
N THR A 200 9.85 15.46 -0.44
CA THR A 200 11.00 14.67 -0.89
C THR A 200 12.20 15.57 -1.19
N LYS A 201 11.98 16.67 -1.91
CA LYS A 201 13.02 17.66 -2.20
C LYS A 201 13.57 18.31 -0.93
N LEU A 202 12.72 18.80 -0.04
CA LEU A 202 13.14 19.43 1.21
C LEU A 202 13.89 18.46 2.12
N THR A 203 13.48 17.20 2.18
CA THR A 203 14.21 16.17 2.93
C THR A 203 15.58 15.88 2.32
N SER A 204 15.69 15.87 0.99
CA SER A 204 16.97 15.71 0.30
C SER A 204 17.89 16.91 0.51
N ASP A 205 17.36 18.12 0.40
CA ASP A 205 18.11 19.38 0.57
C ASP A 205 18.57 19.53 2.03
N ALA A 206 17.73 19.19 3.01
CA ALA A 206 18.08 19.19 4.43
C ALA A 206 19.16 18.15 4.75
N ALA A 207 19.06 16.94 4.19
CA ALA A 207 20.09 15.93 4.34
C ALA A 207 21.43 16.39 3.74
N ALA A 208 21.42 16.97 2.53
CA ALA A 208 22.63 17.51 1.90
C ALA A 208 23.26 18.64 2.73
N ALA A 209 22.44 19.54 3.28
CA ALA A 209 22.92 20.63 4.14
C ALA A 209 23.54 20.11 5.45
N GLU A 210 22.95 19.09 6.09
CA GLU A 210 23.51 18.47 7.30
C GLU A 210 24.85 17.77 6.99
N GLN A 211 24.96 17.10 5.84
CA GLN A 211 26.19 16.45 5.39
C GLN A 211 27.32 17.46 5.19
N GLU A 212 27.06 18.55 4.48
CA GLU A 212 28.05 19.60 4.23
C GLU A 212 28.48 20.32 5.52
N ALA A 213 27.54 20.61 6.42
CA ALA A 213 27.85 21.24 7.70
C ALA A 213 28.72 20.35 8.61
N LEU A 214 28.52 19.04 8.57
CA LEU A 214 29.32 18.08 9.34
C LEU A 214 30.73 17.93 8.75
N LEU A 215 30.86 17.91 7.42
CA LEU A 215 32.14 17.90 6.73
C LEU A 215 32.92 19.20 6.96
N SER A 216 32.27 20.37 6.88
CA SER A 216 32.92 21.66 7.11
C SER A 216 33.41 21.79 8.55
N LYS A 217 32.60 21.35 9.53
CA LYS A 217 33.01 21.33 10.94
C LYS A 217 34.18 20.37 11.18
N ALA A 218 34.17 19.18 10.57
CA ALA A 218 35.29 18.24 10.69
C ALA A 218 36.58 18.78 10.05
N LEU A 219 36.47 19.59 8.99
CA LEU A 219 37.60 20.27 8.35
C LEU A 219 38.14 21.41 9.23
N GLU A 220 37.26 22.21 9.82
CA GLU A 220 37.62 23.30 10.75
C GLU A 220 38.24 22.77 12.06
N ASP A 221 37.71 21.67 12.59
CA ASP A 221 38.23 20.96 13.76
C ASP A 221 39.57 20.24 13.46
N GLY A 222 40.04 20.26 12.20
CA GLY A 222 41.30 19.62 11.79
C GLY A 222 41.29 18.10 11.85
N LYS A 223 40.09 17.48 11.83
CA LYS A 223 39.88 16.02 11.89
C LYS A 223 39.97 15.34 10.53
N ILE A 224 39.74 16.08 9.45
CA ILE A 224 39.89 15.62 8.06
C ILE A 224 40.78 16.59 7.26
N PHE A 225 41.48 16.08 6.24
CA PHE A 225 42.27 16.92 5.33
C PHE A 225 41.42 17.46 4.17
N PRO A 226 41.75 18.64 3.59
CA PRO A 226 41.07 19.15 2.40
C PRO A 226 41.02 18.16 1.23
N SER A 227 42.05 17.33 1.06
CA SER A 227 42.12 16.28 0.03
C SER A 227 41.19 15.09 0.28
N GLN A 228 40.65 14.95 1.49
CA GLN A 228 39.79 13.83 1.89
C GLN A 228 38.31 14.19 1.96
N VAL A 229 37.94 15.47 1.79
CA VAL A 229 36.56 15.95 1.85
C VAL A 229 35.67 15.22 0.84
N GLU A 230 36.12 15.10 -0.40
CA GLU A 230 35.34 14.44 -1.47
C GLU A 230 35.19 12.93 -1.22
N TYR A 231 36.21 12.30 -0.62
CA TYR A 231 36.16 10.90 -0.22
C TYR A 231 35.10 10.67 0.86
N TYR A 232 35.09 11.48 1.92
CA TYR A 232 34.10 11.34 3.01
C TYR A 232 32.69 11.75 2.57
N ARG A 233 32.54 12.75 1.69
CA ARG A 233 31.26 13.10 1.07
C ARG A 233 30.63 11.89 0.37
N SER A 234 31.41 11.16 -0.44
CA SER A 234 30.92 9.95 -1.12
C SER A 234 30.54 8.81 -0.17
N GLN A 235 31.16 8.73 1.01
CA GLN A 235 30.88 7.69 2.01
C GLN A 235 29.65 8.02 2.85
N ILE A 236 29.41 9.29 3.15
CA ILE A 236 28.24 9.74 3.92
C ILE A 236 26.93 9.54 3.13
N GLN A 237 26.99 9.62 1.79
CA GLN A 237 25.84 9.38 0.91
C GLN A 237 25.37 7.92 0.86
N LYS A 238 26.15 6.97 1.41
CA LYS A 238 25.74 5.56 1.51
C LYS A 238 24.79 5.33 2.69
N PRO A 239 23.87 4.36 2.61
CA PRO A 239 22.95 4.04 3.72
C PRO A 239 23.75 3.71 5.00
N GLY A 240 23.52 4.48 6.07
CA GLY A 240 24.23 4.38 7.35
C GLY A 240 25.50 5.24 7.49
N GLY A 241 26.02 5.79 6.39
CA GLY A 241 27.32 6.50 6.37
C GLY A 241 27.36 7.79 7.21
N LEU A 242 26.24 8.49 7.37
CA LEU A 242 26.15 9.68 8.23
C LEU A 242 26.36 9.34 9.72
N ALA A 243 25.83 8.21 10.19
CA ALA A 243 26.00 7.77 11.58
C ALA A 243 27.45 7.31 11.84
N ASP A 244 28.05 6.63 10.87
CA ASP A 244 29.44 6.17 10.96
C ASP A 244 30.42 7.34 10.91
N PHE A 245 30.15 8.36 10.10
CA PHE A 245 30.98 9.57 10.06
C PHE A 245 30.84 10.42 11.33
N LYS A 246 29.65 10.50 11.95
CA LYS A 246 29.49 11.17 13.26
C LYS A 246 30.32 10.48 14.35
N LYS A 247 30.31 9.14 14.41
CA LYS A 247 31.16 8.38 15.35
C LYS A 247 32.65 8.58 15.08
N PHE A 248 33.04 8.65 13.81
CA PHE A 248 34.42 8.96 13.42
C PHE A 248 34.81 10.38 13.88
N ALA A 249 33.97 11.38 13.64
CA ALA A 249 34.24 12.76 14.05
C ALA A 249 34.32 12.94 15.58
N GLU A 250 33.68 12.07 16.38
CA GLU A 250 33.80 12.07 17.85
C GLU A 250 35.09 11.42 18.37
N THR A 251 35.61 10.42 17.65
CA THR A 251 36.75 9.60 18.08
C THR A 251 38.07 9.98 17.39
N ALA A 252 38.02 10.74 16.29
CA ALA A 252 39.19 11.13 15.53
C ALA A 252 40.05 12.14 16.30
N PRO A 253 41.38 11.90 16.43
CA PRO A 253 42.30 12.88 16.99
C PRO A 253 42.44 14.08 16.05
N VAL A 254 42.79 15.25 16.59
CA VAL A 254 43.10 16.44 15.77
C VAL A 254 44.39 16.16 14.99
N LEU A 255 44.28 16.05 13.67
CA LEU A 255 45.40 15.71 12.79
C LEU A 255 46.10 16.96 12.23
N VAL A 256 45.41 18.11 12.23
CA VAL A 256 45.95 19.40 11.77
C VAL A 256 45.95 20.39 12.93
N SER A 257 47.14 20.71 13.46
CA SER A 257 47.31 21.68 14.53
C SER A 257 47.74 23.03 13.94
N GLY A 258 46.79 23.95 13.80
CA GLY A 258 47.02 25.34 13.38
C GLY A 258 46.06 25.83 12.29
N LYS A 259 45.41 26.98 12.51
CA LYS A 259 44.55 27.66 11.53
C LYS A 259 45.36 28.02 10.27
N THR A 260 45.39 27.15 9.27
CA THR A 260 45.79 27.54 7.93
C THR A 260 44.59 28.18 7.26
N LYS A 261 44.50 29.53 7.33
CA LYS A 261 43.71 30.28 6.35
C LYS A 261 44.16 29.78 4.98
N GLY A 262 43.26 29.16 4.22
CA GLY A 262 43.53 28.70 2.87
C GLY A 262 44.12 29.84 2.06
N LYS A 263 45.43 29.84 1.88
CA LYS A 263 46.07 30.66 0.85
C LYS A 263 45.68 29.96 -0.44
N LYS A 264 44.72 30.53 -1.17
CA LYS A 264 44.58 30.26 -2.60
C LYS A 264 45.99 30.33 -3.17
N VAL A 265 46.50 29.22 -3.67
CA VAL A 265 47.63 29.27 -4.59
C VAL A 265 47.02 29.84 -5.86
N GLU A 266 47.04 31.16 -5.95
CA GLU A 266 46.84 31.85 -7.22
C GLU A 266 47.93 31.35 -8.16
N THR A 267 47.51 30.67 -9.21
CA THR A 267 48.26 30.57 -10.45
C THR A 267 48.43 31.97 -11.00
N THR A 268 49.50 32.65 -10.61
CA THR A 268 49.99 33.84 -11.31
C THR A 268 51.49 33.73 -11.52
N SER A 269 51.80 33.62 -12.80
CA SER A 269 53.08 33.68 -13.48
C SER A 269 53.96 34.88 -13.14
N ASN A 270 55.26 34.66 -13.33
CA ASN A 270 56.34 35.60 -13.64
C ASN A 270 57.10 36.26 -12.47
N ALA A 271 58.29 35.71 -12.19
CA ALA A 271 59.45 36.48 -11.78
C ALA A 271 60.70 35.96 -12.51
N ALA A 272 61.44 36.89 -13.12
CA ALA A 272 62.74 36.80 -13.82
C ALA A 272 63.07 35.52 -14.62
N HIS A 273 63.20 35.68 -15.95
CA HIS A 273 63.60 34.66 -16.93
C HIS A 273 62.62 33.49 -17.17
N GLY A 274 61.35 33.62 -16.75
CA GLY A 274 60.30 32.63 -17.07
C GLY A 274 60.38 31.32 -16.28
N LEU A 275 61.13 31.30 -15.18
CA LEU A 275 61.32 30.13 -14.32
C LEU A 275 60.38 30.16 -13.10
N THR A 276 59.95 28.97 -12.66
CA THR A 276 59.19 28.81 -11.41
C THR A 276 60.07 29.02 -10.18
N GLU A 277 59.48 29.36 -9.04
CA GLU A 277 60.20 29.61 -7.78
C GLU A 277 61.07 28.40 -7.35
N ARG A 278 60.62 27.18 -7.66
CA ARG A 278 61.37 25.94 -7.43
C ARG A 278 62.59 25.81 -8.34
N GLN A 279 62.50 26.25 -9.59
CA GLN A 279 63.61 26.24 -10.55
C GLN A 279 64.67 27.28 -10.20
N LEU A 280 64.26 28.46 -9.71
CA LEU A 280 65.20 29.47 -9.19
C LEU A 280 65.93 28.99 -7.94
N GLN A 281 65.27 28.20 -7.07
CA GLN A 281 65.92 27.61 -5.91
C GLN A 281 66.97 26.55 -6.30
N ILE A 282 66.67 25.71 -7.30
CA ILE A 282 67.65 24.75 -7.86
C ILE A 282 68.86 25.48 -8.45
N CYS A 283 68.67 26.61 -9.14
CA CYS A 283 69.77 27.42 -9.66
C CYS A 283 70.72 27.89 -8.55
N ARG A 284 70.16 28.34 -7.41
CA ARG A 284 70.96 28.79 -6.25
C ARG A 284 71.72 27.62 -5.61
N ASP A 285 71.05 26.48 -5.43
CA ASP A 285 71.64 25.33 -4.75
C ASP A 285 72.73 24.65 -5.61
N MET A 286 72.60 24.72 -6.95
CA MET A 286 73.59 24.20 -7.89
C MET A 286 74.65 25.23 -8.31
N GLY A 287 74.53 26.49 -7.88
CA GLY A 287 75.45 27.57 -8.25
C GLY A 287 75.41 27.95 -9.73
N ILE A 288 74.31 27.65 -10.42
CA ILE A 288 74.11 27.93 -11.85
C ILE A 288 73.37 29.26 -11.99
N LYS A 289 73.75 30.09 -12.97
CA LYS A 289 73.02 31.33 -13.25
C LYS A 289 71.63 31.03 -13.81
N PRO A 290 70.58 31.74 -13.37
CA PRO A 290 69.21 31.52 -13.84
C PRO A 290 69.05 31.62 -15.37
N GLU A 291 69.85 32.46 -16.03
CA GLU A 291 69.84 32.63 -17.49
C GLU A 291 70.30 31.35 -18.23
N ASP A 292 71.36 30.69 -17.73
CA ASP A 292 71.91 29.46 -18.32
C ASP A 292 70.99 28.24 -18.09
N TYR A 293 70.24 28.27 -16.99
CA TYR A 293 69.25 27.25 -16.67
C TYR A 293 68.00 27.39 -17.55
N ALA A 294 67.54 28.62 -17.79
CA ALA A 294 66.43 28.90 -18.70
C ALA A 294 66.75 28.51 -20.16
N ALA A 295 67.99 28.67 -20.61
CA ALA A 295 68.41 28.31 -21.97
C ALA A 295 68.44 26.79 -22.25
N ASN A 296 68.55 25.96 -21.20
CA ASN A 296 68.66 24.50 -21.32
C ASN A 296 67.35 23.74 -21.04
N ILE A 297 66.29 24.43 -20.61
CA ILE A 297 64.95 23.85 -20.53
C ILE A 297 64.36 23.82 -21.94
N LYS A 298 64.51 22.70 -22.65
CA LYS A 298 63.66 22.44 -23.82
C LYS A 298 62.22 22.20 -23.34
N PRO A 299 61.20 22.72 -24.02
CA PRO A 299 59.82 22.44 -23.68
C PRO A 299 59.55 20.95 -23.91
N GLN A 300 59.15 20.22 -22.87
CA GLN A 300 58.43 18.96 -23.06
C GLN A 300 56.96 19.30 -23.24
N GLU A 301 56.42 18.91 -24.39
CA GLU A 301 55.01 18.98 -24.75
C GLU A 301 54.16 18.12 -23.79
N SER A 302 53.10 18.73 -23.28
CA SER A 302 51.82 18.09 -22.94
C SER A 302 50.76 19.18 -22.70
#